data_AF-W5LZ03-F1
#
_entry.id   AF-W5LZ03-F1
#
_cell.length_a   1.000
_cell.length_b   1.000
_cell.length_c   1.000
_cell.angle_alpha   90.00
_cell.angle_beta   90.00
_cell.angle_gamma   90.00
#
_symmetry.space_group_name_H-M   'P 1'
#
loop_
_entity.id
_entity.type
_entity.pdbx_description
1 polymer ?
#
loop_
_entity_poly.entity_id
_entity_poly.type
_entity_poly.pdbx_seq_one_letter_code
_entity_poly.pdbx_strand_id
1 'polypeptide(L)'
;VDEGPGTGPFAQFSNVQSVLITGYIDSSDTSEGIITYSTDLFYRFNCRYPLEYLLENVPLITSSISAAINGNNGSFISTLSLKIYNDSTYTSQLVVPDTGIQLRTKIYVEVGARNLTGNFNVLLDHCFATPSPFGTTTVKHTFFIGCTKDARTTILANGVGQSSRFLFDAFRFREQLNSTVYLHCVTRLCEPSTCQQLLSTCNSGNGRKRRAAEAFGTETQNSVTVSSGPLQVTDRGTSFR
;
A
#
# COMPACT_ATOMS: atom_id res chain seq x y z
N VAL A 1 -13.51 26.44 -36.85
CA VAL A 1 -13.74 26.56 -38.31
C VAL A 1 -14.65 25.41 -38.70
N ASP A 2 -15.91 25.70 -38.99
CA ASP A 2 -16.91 24.70 -39.36
C ASP A 2 -16.64 24.22 -40.79
N GLU A 3 -16.20 22.96 -40.94
CA GLU A 3 -16.17 22.29 -42.23
C GLU A 3 -17.58 21.75 -42.54
N GLY A 4 -18.36 22.55 -43.26
CA GLY A 4 -19.59 22.09 -43.91
C GLY A 4 -19.27 21.35 -45.22
N PRO A 5 -20.12 20.40 -45.65
CA PRO A 5 -19.94 19.70 -46.92
C PRO A 5 -19.95 20.69 -48.09
N GLY A 6 -18.99 20.56 -49.01
CA GLY A 6 -18.92 21.39 -50.22
C GLY A 6 -20.11 21.16 -51.14
N THR A 7 -20.68 22.23 -51.70
CA THR A 7 -21.79 22.16 -52.65
C THR A 7 -21.29 22.03 -54.09
N GLY A 8 -21.89 21.15 -54.90
CA GLY A 8 -21.62 21.03 -56.34
C GLY A 8 -21.50 19.58 -56.85
N PRO A 9 -21.18 19.39 -58.15
CA PRO A 9 -21.11 18.07 -58.80
C PRO A 9 -20.03 17.13 -58.25
N PHE A 10 -19.13 17.65 -57.40
CA PHE A 10 -18.07 16.89 -56.72
C PHE A 10 -18.33 16.71 -55.21
N ALA A 11 -19.50 17.09 -54.69
CA ALA A 11 -19.86 16.92 -53.27
C ALA A 11 -19.73 15.45 -52.78
N GLN A 12 -19.89 14.49 -53.70
CA GLN A 12 -19.69 13.06 -53.47
C GLN A 12 -18.25 12.65 -53.12
N PHE A 13 -17.26 13.48 -53.47
CA PHE A 13 -15.84 13.28 -53.09
C PHE A 13 -15.46 14.03 -51.80
N SER A 14 -16.39 14.78 -51.20
CA SER A 14 -16.17 15.61 -50.00
C SER A 14 -16.27 14.83 -48.67
N ASN A 15 -16.61 13.53 -48.70
CA ASN A 15 -16.68 12.69 -47.51
C ASN A 15 -15.28 12.16 -47.16
N VAL A 16 -14.45 13.03 -46.58
CA VAL A 16 -13.17 12.64 -46.02
C VAL A 16 -13.46 11.81 -44.75
N GLN A 17 -13.17 10.51 -44.81
CA GLN A 17 -13.26 9.66 -43.62
C GLN A 17 -12.26 10.16 -42.58
N SER A 18 -12.71 10.35 -41.34
CA SER A 18 -11.87 10.81 -40.25
C SER A 18 -11.76 9.77 -39.15
N VAL A 19 -10.55 9.52 -38.67
CA VAL A 19 -10.32 8.79 -37.42
C VAL A 19 -10.45 9.73 -36.24
N LEU A 20 -11.18 9.26 -35.24
CA LEU A 20 -11.33 9.92 -33.96
C LEU A 20 -10.27 9.35 -33.01
N ILE A 21 -9.18 10.08 -32.82
CA ILE A 21 -8.17 9.73 -31.81
C ILE A 21 -8.67 10.29 -30.48
N THR A 22 -9.18 9.40 -29.65
CA THR A 22 -9.46 9.69 -28.24
C THR A 22 -8.30 9.20 -27.40
N GLY A 23 -7.84 10.05 -26.50
CA GLY A 23 -6.82 9.69 -25.54
C GLY A 23 -7.08 10.35 -24.20
N TYR A 24 -6.20 10.09 -23.25
CA TYR A 24 -6.17 10.81 -21.98
C TYR A 24 -4.73 11.20 -21.65
N ILE A 25 -4.56 12.39 -21.07
CA ILE A 25 -3.30 12.84 -20.48
C ILE A 25 -3.40 12.53 -18.99
N ASP A 26 -2.50 11.68 -18.52
CA ASP A 26 -2.34 11.37 -17.11
C ASP A 26 -1.44 12.44 -16.46
N SER A 27 -1.96 13.20 -15.49
CA SER A 27 -1.12 14.14 -14.76
C SER A 27 -0.22 13.36 -13.79
N SER A 28 1.08 13.28 -14.10
CA SER A 28 2.01 12.58 -13.24
C SER A 28 2.16 13.28 -11.88
N ASP A 29 2.07 12.49 -10.81
CA ASP A 29 2.38 12.94 -9.46
C ASP A 29 3.88 13.31 -9.37
N THR A 30 4.17 14.55 -8.95
CA THR A 30 5.54 15.10 -8.81
C THR A 30 6.27 14.56 -7.57
N SER A 31 5.62 13.75 -6.72
CA SER A 31 6.29 13.16 -5.56
C SER A 31 7.27 12.05 -5.98
N GLU A 32 8.53 12.17 -5.58
CA GLU A 32 9.51 11.08 -5.68
C GLU A 32 9.20 9.98 -4.65
N GLY A 33 9.08 8.72 -5.08
CA GLY A 33 8.80 7.59 -4.18
C GLY A 33 8.05 6.42 -4.81
N ILE A 34 7.97 5.31 -4.07
CA ILE A 34 7.33 4.03 -4.46
C ILE A 34 5.81 4.06 -4.21
N ILE A 35 5.36 4.87 -3.26
CA ILE A 35 3.95 5.06 -2.91
C ILE A 35 3.47 6.46 -3.30
N THR A 36 2.18 6.61 -3.51
CA THR A 36 1.54 7.90 -3.77
C THR A 36 0.28 8.07 -2.91
N TYR A 37 0.02 9.33 -2.55
CA TYR A 37 -1.19 9.80 -1.87
C TYR A 37 -2.03 10.71 -2.78
N SER A 38 -1.69 10.78 -4.07
CA SER A 38 -2.33 11.63 -5.06
C SER A 38 -3.25 10.81 -5.94
N THR A 39 -4.33 11.46 -6.34
CA THR A 39 -5.31 10.88 -7.24
C THR A 39 -4.89 11.02 -8.69
N ASP A 40 -5.22 10.05 -9.54
CA ASP A 40 -4.96 10.10 -10.97
C ASP A 40 -5.95 11.09 -11.62
N LEU A 41 -5.43 12.16 -12.20
CA LEU A 41 -6.22 13.12 -12.95
C LEU A 41 -6.00 12.89 -14.45
N PHE A 42 -7.03 12.37 -15.10
CA PHE A 42 -7.03 12.08 -16.53
C PHE A 42 -7.72 13.18 -17.32
N TYR A 43 -6.96 13.94 -18.12
CA TYR A 43 -7.53 14.87 -19.09
C TYR A 43 -7.84 14.14 -20.39
N ARG A 44 -9.12 13.84 -20.61
CA ARG A 44 -9.57 13.21 -21.86
C ARG A 44 -9.55 14.23 -23.00
N PHE A 45 -8.92 13.87 -24.12
CA PHE A 45 -8.95 14.67 -25.34
C PHE A 45 -9.54 13.87 -26.50
N ASN A 46 -10.08 14.61 -27.46
CA ASN A 46 -10.67 14.08 -28.67
C ASN A 46 -10.13 14.89 -29.85
N CYS A 47 -9.37 14.22 -30.72
CA CYS A 47 -8.83 14.81 -31.94
C CYS A 47 -9.41 14.07 -33.14
N ARG A 48 -9.88 14.81 -34.14
CA ARG A 48 -10.42 14.26 -35.38
C ARG A 48 -9.40 14.44 -36.50
N TYR A 49 -8.88 13.35 -37.05
CA TYR A 49 -7.87 13.36 -38.12
C TYR A 49 -8.43 12.77 -39.42
N PRO A 50 -8.29 13.44 -40.56
CA PRO A 50 -8.64 12.87 -41.87
C PRO A 50 -7.69 11.70 -42.23
N LEU A 51 -8.22 10.66 -42.86
CA LEU A 51 -7.47 9.45 -43.20
C LEU A 51 -6.70 9.62 -44.52
N GLU A 52 -5.37 9.62 -44.46
CA GLU A 52 -4.47 9.39 -45.61
C GLU A 52 -3.72 8.07 -45.41
N TYR A 53 -3.74 7.18 -46.39
CA TYR A 53 -3.20 5.82 -46.27
C TYR A 53 -1.70 5.76 -46.60
N LEU A 54 -0.87 5.40 -45.61
CA LEU A 54 0.44 4.79 -45.81
C LEU A 54 0.46 3.45 -45.06
N LEU A 55 0.74 2.34 -45.77
CA LEU A 55 0.67 0.98 -45.23
C LEU A 55 2.05 0.50 -44.77
N GLU A 56 2.23 0.29 -43.46
CA GLU A 56 3.29 -0.58 -42.93
C GLU A 56 2.75 -1.45 -41.79
N ASN A 57 3.02 -2.75 -41.88
CA ASN A 57 2.50 -3.79 -40.98
C ASN A 57 3.56 -4.21 -39.95
N VAL A 58 3.21 -4.29 -38.66
CA VAL A 58 3.93 -5.16 -37.69
C VAL A 58 2.96 -5.75 -36.65
N PRO A 59 3.01 -7.08 -36.38
CA PRO A 59 2.27 -7.70 -35.29
C PRO A 59 3.12 -7.91 -34.01
N LEU A 60 2.49 -7.82 -32.85
CA LEU A 60 3.05 -8.20 -31.53
C LEU A 60 2.07 -9.13 -30.79
N ILE A 61 2.56 -10.26 -30.26
CA ILE A 61 1.84 -11.13 -29.33
C ILE A 61 2.77 -11.51 -28.17
N THR A 62 2.25 -11.48 -26.94
CA THR A 62 2.95 -11.77 -25.68
C THR A 62 2.30 -12.99 -24.98
N SER A 63 3.06 -13.68 -24.11
CA SER A 63 2.53 -14.32 -22.88
C SER A 63 3.67 -14.85 -21.98
N SER A 64 3.47 -14.80 -20.66
CA SER A 64 4.35 -15.28 -19.58
C SER A 64 3.60 -16.25 -18.65
N ILE A 65 4.25 -17.27 -18.10
CA ILE A 65 3.79 -18.02 -16.90
C ILE A 65 5.02 -18.50 -16.09
N SER A 66 5.02 -18.31 -14.78
CA SER A 66 5.54 -19.33 -13.84
C SER A 66 4.94 -19.18 -12.43
N ALA A 67 4.84 -20.31 -11.73
CA ALA A 67 4.26 -20.51 -10.41
C ALA A 67 5.34 -21.05 -9.45
N ALA A 68 5.23 -20.78 -8.14
CA ALA A 68 5.55 -21.70 -7.03
C ALA A 68 5.43 -21.01 -5.66
N ILE A 69 4.61 -21.51 -4.73
CA ILE A 69 4.84 -22.45 -3.60
C ILE A 69 5.20 -21.75 -2.28
N ASN A 70 4.34 -22.01 -1.29
CA ASN A 70 4.40 -21.54 0.09
C ASN A 70 5.40 -22.36 0.94
N GLY A 71 6.10 -21.67 1.85
CA GLY A 71 6.88 -22.28 2.93
C GLY A 71 6.31 -21.85 4.28
N ASN A 72 5.67 -22.80 4.96
CA ASN A 72 5.06 -22.64 6.28
C ASN A 72 6.07 -23.05 7.36
N ASN A 73 6.24 -22.28 8.43
CA ASN A 73 6.82 -22.75 9.71
C ASN A 73 6.24 -21.90 10.85
N GLY A 74 5.57 -22.53 11.81
CA GLY A 74 4.95 -21.87 12.96
C GLY A 74 5.59 -22.27 14.30
N SER A 75 5.43 -21.42 15.32
CA SER A 75 5.67 -21.79 16.73
C SER A 75 4.93 -20.94 17.78
N PHE A 76 4.54 -19.69 17.49
CA PHE A 76 3.56 -18.93 18.32
C PHE A 76 2.62 -18.03 17.51
N ILE A 77 2.68 -18.18 16.17
CA ILE A 77 1.89 -17.45 15.18
C ILE A 77 0.39 -17.49 15.51
N SER A 78 -0.14 -18.61 16.05
CA SER A 78 -1.57 -18.76 16.28
C SER A 78 -2.14 -17.87 17.40
N THR A 79 -1.28 -17.29 18.26
CA THR A 79 -1.73 -16.40 19.34
C THR A 79 -1.76 -14.93 18.91
N LEU A 80 -0.99 -14.55 17.89
CA LEU A 80 -0.90 -13.19 17.39
C LEU A 80 -1.90 -12.97 16.25
N SER A 81 -2.56 -11.81 16.26
CA SER A 81 -3.48 -11.42 15.20
C SER A 81 -3.23 -9.97 14.80
N LEU A 82 -3.13 -9.73 13.49
CA LEU A 82 -3.09 -8.38 12.93
C LEU A 82 -4.48 -8.05 12.39
N LYS A 83 -5.14 -7.08 13.02
CA LYS A 83 -6.49 -6.63 12.71
C LYS A 83 -6.48 -5.17 12.29
N ILE A 84 -7.37 -4.86 11.36
CA ILE A 84 -7.50 -3.53 10.78
C ILE A 84 -8.90 -3.04 11.13
N TYR A 85 -9.03 -1.78 11.53
CA TYR A 85 -10.25 -1.14 12.01
C TYR A 85 -10.50 0.16 11.27
N ASN A 86 -11.77 0.55 11.21
CA ASN A 86 -12.22 1.78 10.55
C ASN A 86 -12.04 3.03 11.43
N ASP A 87 -11.94 2.86 12.76
CA ASP A 87 -11.91 3.95 13.70
C ASP A 87 -10.97 3.71 14.90
N SER A 88 -10.81 4.75 15.71
CA SER A 88 -9.96 4.76 16.91
C SER A 88 -10.54 3.99 18.10
N THR A 89 -11.75 3.44 18.00
CA THR A 89 -12.38 2.68 19.08
C THR A 89 -11.93 1.22 19.08
N TYR A 90 -11.42 0.72 17.94
CA TYR A 90 -10.95 -0.66 17.77
C TYR A 90 -12.04 -1.71 18.04
N THR A 91 -13.32 -1.37 17.84
CA THR A 91 -14.45 -2.29 18.03
C THR A 91 -14.84 -3.02 16.75
N SER A 92 -14.89 -2.29 15.64
CA SER A 92 -15.38 -2.78 14.35
C SER A 92 -14.23 -2.94 13.36
N GLN A 93 -13.97 -4.18 12.95
CA GLN A 93 -12.96 -4.44 11.94
C GLN A 93 -13.34 -3.77 10.62
N LEU A 94 -12.34 -3.27 9.90
CA LEU A 94 -12.49 -2.63 8.62
C LEU A 94 -12.98 -3.66 7.60
N VAL A 95 -14.19 -3.45 7.10
CA VAL A 95 -14.70 -4.14 5.92
C VAL A 95 -14.36 -3.27 4.72
N VAL A 96 -13.55 -3.81 3.80
CA VAL A 96 -13.16 -3.10 2.58
C VAL A 96 -14.41 -2.90 1.72
N PRO A 97 -14.80 -1.66 1.39
CA PRO A 97 -15.96 -1.41 0.53
C PRO A 97 -15.70 -1.96 -0.89
N ASP A 98 -16.77 -2.30 -1.63
CA ASP A 98 -16.67 -2.73 -3.03
C ASP A 98 -16.00 -1.66 -3.91
N THR A 99 -16.17 -0.39 -3.55
CA THR A 99 -15.55 0.74 -4.22
C THR A 99 -14.08 0.93 -3.89
N GLY A 100 -13.54 0.21 -2.90
CA GLY A 100 -12.21 0.40 -2.33
C GLY A 100 -12.12 1.50 -1.28
N ILE A 101 -10.96 1.57 -0.63
CA ILE A 101 -10.60 2.56 0.37
C ILE A 101 -10.02 3.79 -0.34
N GLN A 102 -10.51 4.98 0.02
CA GLN A 102 -10.01 6.23 -0.54
C GLN A 102 -8.61 6.56 0.00
N LEU A 103 -7.77 7.17 -0.85
CA LEU A 103 -6.46 7.67 -0.45
C LEU A 103 -6.57 8.64 0.74
N ARG A 104 -5.56 8.65 1.61
CA ARG A 104 -5.46 9.47 2.83
C ARG A 104 -6.49 9.16 3.91
N THR A 105 -7.32 8.14 3.72
CA THR A 105 -8.20 7.64 4.78
C THR A 105 -7.36 7.07 5.91
N LYS A 106 -7.67 7.42 7.16
CA LYS A 106 -6.95 6.88 8.33
C LYS A 106 -7.32 5.41 8.54
N ILE A 107 -6.30 4.56 8.59
CA ILE A 107 -6.44 3.13 8.85
C ILE A 107 -5.86 2.83 10.23
N TYR A 108 -6.66 2.19 11.08
CA TYR A 108 -6.29 1.84 12.44
C TYR A 108 -5.89 0.38 12.51
N VAL A 109 -4.68 0.09 13.00
CA VAL A 109 -4.13 -1.25 13.04
C VAL A 109 -3.87 -1.66 14.48
N GLU A 110 -4.24 -2.90 14.80
CA GLU A 110 -3.93 -3.55 16.05
C GLU A 110 -3.22 -4.86 15.79
N VAL A 111 -2.08 -5.07 16.45
CA VAL A 111 -1.51 -6.39 16.62
C VAL A 111 -1.72 -6.80 18.07
N GLY A 112 -2.58 -7.80 18.26
CA GLY A 112 -2.95 -8.31 19.57
C GLY A 112 -2.58 -9.78 19.73
N ALA A 113 -2.15 -10.15 20.93
CA ALA A 113 -1.97 -11.54 21.32
C ALA A 113 -3.17 -12.03 22.14
N ARG A 114 -3.58 -13.28 21.94
CA ARG A 114 -4.61 -13.96 22.74
C ARG A 114 -4.06 -15.24 23.34
N ASN A 115 -4.58 -15.62 24.50
CA ASN A 115 -4.23 -16.87 25.20
C ASN A 115 -2.72 -17.00 25.48
N LEU A 116 -2.05 -15.89 25.80
CA LEU A 116 -0.65 -15.93 26.22
C LEU A 116 -0.55 -16.50 27.64
N THR A 117 0.27 -17.53 27.81
CA THR A 117 0.62 -18.07 29.12
C THR A 117 1.75 -17.23 29.71
N GLY A 118 1.41 -16.16 30.44
CA GLY A 118 2.39 -15.31 31.14
C GLY A 118 2.19 -13.81 30.94
N ASN A 119 3.00 -13.02 31.65
CA ASN A 119 2.97 -11.56 31.57
C ASN A 119 3.91 -11.05 30.46
N PHE A 120 3.47 -11.23 29.21
CA PHE A 120 4.19 -10.75 28.04
C PHE A 120 3.44 -9.59 27.38
N ASN A 121 4.20 -8.60 26.92
CA ASN A 121 3.72 -7.53 26.08
C ASN A 121 4.07 -7.82 24.61
N VAL A 122 3.20 -7.36 23.71
CA VAL A 122 3.43 -7.39 22.27
C VAL A 122 4.25 -6.18 21.90
N LEU A 123 5.44 -6.39 21.34
CA LEU A 123 6.30 -5.33 20.82
C LEU A 123 6.41 -5.46 19.29
N LEU A 124 6.17 -4.36 18.59
CA LEU A 124 6.36 -4.23 17.15
C LEU A 124 7.76 -3.67 16.90
N ASP A 125 8.61 -4.44 16.23
CA ASP A 125 9.94 -4.02 15.83
C ASP A 125 9.90 -3.21 14.53
N HIS A 126 9.17 -3.74 13.54
CA HIS A 126 9.08 -3.14 12.22
C HIS A 126 7.76 -3.52 11.59
N CYS A 127 6.98 -2.53 11.15
CA CYS A 127 5.83 -2.76 10.30
C CYS A 127 6.05 -2.16 8.91
N PHE A 128 5.65 -2.89 7.89
CA PHE A 128 5.75 -2.50 6.50
C PHE A 128 4.56 -3.03 5.71
N ALA A 129 4.43 -2.53 4.49
CA ALA A 129 3.42 -2.94 3.54
C ALA A 129 4.02 -3.33 2.21
N THR A 130 3.36 -4.25 1.54
CA THR A 130 3.75 -4.79 0.24
C THR A 130 2.54 -4.85 -0.69
N PRO A 131 2.76 -4.81 -2.02
CA PRO A 131 1.69 -4.99 -2.99
C PRO A 131 1.24 -6.45 -3.12
N SER A 132 1.90 -7.38 -2.42
CA SER A 132 1.67 -8.82 -2.48
C SER A 132 1.53 -9.41 -1.08
N PRO A 133 0.86 -10.57 -0.93
CA PRO A 133 0.71 -11.24 0.37
C PRO A 133 2.04 -11.76 0.93
N PHE A 134 3.11 -11.77 0.12
CA PHE A 134 4.43 -12.20 0.53
C PHE A 134 5.26 -10.99 0.98
N GLY A 135 5.74 -11.02 2.22
CA GLY A 135 6.59 -9.96 2.78
C GLY A 135 8.02 -9.91 2.23
N THR A 136 8.37 -10.76 1.27
CA THR A 136 9.71 -10.89 0.66
C THR A 136 9.87 -10.08 -0.64
N THR A 137 8.86 -9.29 -1.03
CA THR A 137 8.94 -8.49 -2.25
C THR A 137 9.98 -7.37 -2.15
N THR A 138 10.60 -7.04 -3.28
CA THR A 138 11.50 -5.89 -3.42
C THR A 138 10.78 -4.56 -3.17
N VAL A 139 9.53 -4.47 -3.62
CA VAL A 139 8.64 -3.32 -3.38
C VAL A 139 8.04 -3.43 -1.99
N LYS A 140 8.44 -2.52 -1.10
CA LYS A 140 7.89 -2.39 0.25
C LYS A 140 7.87 -0.94 0.71
N HIS A 141 6.83 -0.57 1.44
CA HIS A 141 6.74 0.70 2.14
C HIS A 141 6.84 0.45 3.65
N THR A 142 7.77 1.12 4.32
CA THR A 142 8.00 0.93 5.75
C THR A 142 7.27 2.00 6.55
N PHE A 143 6.42 1.57 7.49
CA PHE A 143 5.73 2.47 8.41
C PHE A 143 6.64 2.93 9.54
N PHE A 144 7.41 2.01 10.11
CA PHE A 144 8.43 2.31 11.11
C PHE A 144 9.39 1.14 11.30
N ILE A 145 10.65 1.42 11.65
CA ILE A 145 11.65 0.45 12.11
C ILE A 145 12.20 0.96 13.43
N GLY A 146 11.96 0.21 14.51
CA GLY A 146 12.28 0.61 15.86
C GLY A 146 11.69 1.97 16.18
N CYS A 147 12.55 2.98 16.34
CA CYS A 147 12.18 4.34 16.69
C CYS A 147 11.92 5.24 15.48
N THR A 148 12.40 4.85 14.29
CA THR A 148 12.28 5.64 13.07
C THR A 148 10.93 5.36 12.44
N LYS A 149 10.10 6.39 12.28
CA LYS A 149 8.74 6.26 11.74
C LYS A 149 8.54 7.14 10.51
N ASP A 150 7.67 6.69 9.62
CA ASP A 150 7.17 7.47 8.50
C ASP A 150 6.32 8.67 8.99
N ALA A 151 6.32 9.74 8.20
CA ALA A 151 5.63 10.98 8.54
C ALA A 151 4.11 10.82 8.64
N ARG A 152 3.53 9.91 7.83
CA ARG A 152 2.09 9.60 7.79
C ARG A 152 1.71 8.43 8.70
N THR A 153 2.63 8.00 9.57
CA THR A 153 2.40 6.93 10.55
C THR A 153 2.44 7.48 11.98
N THR A 154 1.49 7.05 12.81
CA THR A 154 1.44 7.36 14.24
C THR A 154 1.34 6.07 15.07
N ILE A 155 2.28 5.87 15.98
CA ILE A 155 2.27 4.75 16.92
C ILE A 155 1.52 5.20 18.17
N LEU A 156 0.45 4.50 18.55
CA LEU A 156 -0.39 4.84 19.71
C LEU A 156 0.04 4.08 20.97
N ALA A 157 0.33 2.79 20.80
CA ALA A 157 0.79 1.92 21.88
C ALA A 157 1.73 0.87 21.29
N ASN A 158 2.90 0.68 21.90
CA ASN A 158 3.84 -0.36 21.52
C ASN A 158 4.55 -0.91 22.76
N GLY A 159 4.57 -2.23 22.97
CA GLY A 159 5.34 -2.88 24.04
C GLY A 159 4.84 -2.65 25.48
N VAL A 160 3.65 -2.09 25.67
CA VAL A 160 3.08 -1.76 27.00
C VAL A 160 2.01 -2.74 27.48
N GLY A 161 1.50 -3.61 26.61
CA GLY A 161 0.50 -4.61 26.96
C GLY A 161 0.40 -5.69 25.89
N GLN A 162 -0.66 -6.50 25.94
CA GLN A 162 -0.91 -7.58 24.98
C GLN A 162 -1.43 -7.10 23.60
N SER A 163 -1.55 -5.79 23.42
CA SER A 163 -1.98 -5.16 22.18
C SER A 163 -1.10 -3.96 21.87
N SER A 164 -0.64 -3.91 20.63
CA SER A 164 0.10 -2.78 20.07
C SER A 164 -0.68 -2.17 18.92
N ARG A 165 -0.78 -0.85 18.90
CA ARG A 165 -1.66 -0.08 18.03
C ARG A 165 -0.91 1.03 17.34
N PHE A 166 -1.15 1.15 16.04
CA PHE A 166 -0.68 2.27 15.23
C PHE A 166 -1.74 2.62 14.20
N LEU A 167 -1.59 3.77 13.56
CA LEU A 167 -2.41 4.19 12.43
C LEU A 167 -1.54 4.78 11.33
N PHE A 168 -2.05 4.72 10.11
CA PHE A 168 -1.43 5.31 8.94
C PHE A 168 -2.48 5.84 7.96
N ASP A 169 -2.07 6.76 7.09
CA ASP A 169 -2.92 7.26 6.01
C ASP A 169 -2.87 6.30 4.82
N ALA A 170 -4.03 5.88 4.30
CA ALA A 170 -4.14 4.98 3.16
C ALA A 170 -3.38 5.53 1.92
N PHE A 171 -2.64 4.65 1.26
CA PHE A 171 -1.77 4.97 0.13
C PHE A 171 -1.88 3.90 -0.95
N ARG A 172 -1.36 4.21 -2.13
CA ARG A 172 -1.29 3.31 -3.29
C ARG A 172 0.16 3.11 -3.72
N PHE A 173 0.51 1.92 -4.19
CA PHE A 173 1.78 1.65 -4.87
C PHE A 173 1.70 2.15 -6.32
N ARG A 174 2.70 2.90 -6.78
CA ARG A 174 2.64 3.58 -8.10
C ARG A 174 2.57 2.62 -9.30
N GLU A 175 3.12 1.42 -9.16
CA GLU A 175 3.17 0.43 -10.24
C GLU A 175 1.82 -0.30 -10.44
N GLN A 176 0.76 0.04 -9.66
CA GLN A 176 -0.55 -0.61 -9.72
C GLN A 176 -1.71 0.40 -9.66
N LEU A 177 -2.51 0.46 -10.72
CA LEU A 177 -3.71 1.32 -10.85
C LEU A 177 -4.69 1.13 -9.68
N ASN A 178 -4.96 -0.13 -9.29
CA ASN A 178 -5.65 -0.50 -8.05
C ASN A 178 -4.65 -1.24 -7.18
N SER A 179 -4.24 -0.64 -6.06
CA SER A 179 -3.24 -1.26 -5.19
C SER A 179 -3.90 -2.13 -4.14
N THR A 180 -3.57 -3.42 -4.19
CA THR A 180 -3.73 -4.32 -3.06
C THR A 180 -2.60 -4.06 -2.07
N VAL A 181 -2.95 -3.65 -0.86
CA VAL A 181 -1.98 -3.42 0.21
C VAL A 181 -2.10 -4.54 1.23
N TYR A 182 -1.00 -5.25 1.46
CA TYR A 182 -0.84 -6.20 2.55
C TYR A 182 0.02 -5.57 3.63
N LEU A 183 -0.37 -5.72 4.88
CA LEU A 183 0.37 -5.25 6.05
C LEU A 183 1.13 -6.41 6.65
N HIS A 184 2.37 -6.14 7.04
CA HIS A 184 3.28 -7.07 7.68
C HIS A 184 3.90 -6.37 8.89
N CYS A 185 3.89 -7.03 10.04
CA CYS A 185 4.57 -6.55 11.24
C CYS A 185 5.46 -7.66 11.80
N VAL A 186 6.74 -7.36 11.91
CA VAL A 186 7.70 -8.14 12.68
C VAL A 186 7.48 -7.81 14.15
N THR A 187 7.10 -8.84 14.90
CA THR A 187 6.64 -8.69 16.29
C THR A 187 7.36 -9.67 17.20
N ARG A 188 7.66 -9.24 18.42
CA ARG A 188 8.19 -10.11 19.47
C ARG A 188 7.35 -9.99 20.73
N LEU A 189 7.35 -11.07 21.50
CA LEU A 189 6.82 -11.06 22.86
C LEU A 189 7.97 -10.77 23.82
N CYS A 190 7.81 -9.80 24.71
CA CYS A 190 8.80 -9.46 25.72
C CYS A 190 8.15 -9.26 27.09
N GLU A 191 8.90 -9.53 28.16
CA GLU A 191 8.49 -9.14 29.51
C GLU A 191 8.41 -7.60 29.60
N PRO A 192 7.48 -7.00 30.38
CA PRO A 192 7.31 -5.55 30.46
C PRO A 192 8.60 -4.75 30.69
N SER A 193 9.49 -5.25 31.55
CA SER A 193 10.79 -4.62 31.84
C SER A 193 11.70 -4.60 30.61
N THR A 194 11.78 -5.71 29.88
CA THR A 194 12.56 -5.85 28.64
C THR A 194 11.99 -4.95 27.54
N CYS A 195 10.67 -4.88 27.38
CA CYS A 195 10.06 -3.99 26.40
C CYS A 195 10.35 -2.51 26.69
N GLN A 196 10.26 -2.10 27.97
CA GLN A 196 10.60 -0.73 28.39
C GLN A 196 12.07 -0.41 28.13
N GLN A 197 12.98 -1.36 28.38
CA GLN A 197 14.40 -1.18 28.07
C GLN A 197 14.62 -0.98 26.57
N LEU A 198 14.00 -1.80 25.72
CA LEU A 198 14.09 -1.68 24.26
C LEU A 198 13.57 -0.32 23.77
N LEU A 199 12.39 0.11 24.25
CA LEU A 199 11.79 1.40 23.88
C LEU A 199 12.58 2.60 24.41
N SER A 200 13.22 2.48 25.57
CA SER A 200 14.05 3.56 26.14
C SER A 200 15.24 3.94 25.26
N THR A 201 15.69 3.02 24.39
CA THR A 201 16.78 3.30 23.43
C THR A 201 16.41 4.40 22.43
N CYS A 202 15.11 4.63 22.18
CA CYS A 202 14.63 5.71 21.31
C CYS A 202 14.88 7.11 21.87
N ASN A 203 14.97 7.25 23.19
CA ASN A 203 15.15 8.54 23.87
C ASN A 203 16.63 8.85 24.17
N SER A 204 17.51 7.84 24.07
CA SER A 204 18.92 7.98 24.39
C SER A 204 19.70 8.50 23.18
N GLY A 205 19.46 9.77 22.83
CA GLY A 205 19.99 10.44 21.65
C GLY A 205 21.51 10.55 21.54
N ASN A 206 22.30 10.14 22.54
CA ASN A 206 23.76 9.97 22.45
C ASN A 206 24.26 9.31 23.74
N GLY A 207 25.05 8.23 23.65
CA GLY A 207 25.94 7.83 24.74
C GLY A 207 25.53 6.64 25.63
N ARG A 208 25.47 5.44 25.05
CA ARG A 208 25.99 4.15 25.58
C ARG A 208 25.20 2.99 24.96
N LYS A 209 25.69 2.46 23.84
CA LYS A 209 25.32 1.10 23.43
C LYS A 209 25.85 0.14 24.50
N ARG A 210 24.99 -0.28 25.44
CA ARG A 210 25.22 -1.48 26.24
C ARG A 210 25.26 -2.65 25.24
N ARG A 211 26.45 -3.22 25.01
CA ARG A 211 26.74 -4.19 23.95
C ARG A 211 26.16 -5.60 24.18
N ALA A 212 24.95 -5.72 24.72
CA ALA A 212 24.38 -7.04 25.03
C ALA A 212 22.84 -7.14 24.96
N ALA A 213 22.11 -6.06 24.69
CA ALA A 213 20.67 -6.13 24.47
C ALA A 213 20.38 -6.24 22.96
N GLU A 214 19.46 -7.12 22.57
CA GLU A 214 18.95 -7.19 21.20
C GLU A 214 18.56 -5.78 20.71
N ALA A 215 18.96 -5.40 19.50
CA ALA A 215 18.69 -4.06 19.00
C ALA A 215 17.21 -3.90 18.63
N PHE A 216 16.55 -2.88 19.15
CA PHE A 216 15.16 -2.58 18.81
C PHE A 216 15.03 -2.30 17.30
N GLY A 217 14.04 -2.93 16.64
CA GLY A 217 13.86 -2.81 15.19
C GLY A 217 14.64 -3.81 14.33
N THR A 218 15.35 -4.76 14.94
CA THR A 218 16.04 -5.85 14.20
C THR A 218 15.33 -7.18 14.40
N GLU A 219 15.06 -7.93 13.34
CA GLU A 219 14.46 -9.26 13.45
C GLU A 219 15.41 -10.22 14.20
N THR A 220 14.91 -10.82 15.29
CA THR A 220 15.64 -11.81 16.10
C THR A 220 14.99 -13.18 16.01
N GLN A 221 15.60 -14.22 16.58
CA GLN A 221 15.04 -15.58 16.58
C GLN A 221 13.67 -15.68 17.27
N ASN A 222 13.35 -14.71 18.14
CA ASN A 222 12.06 -14.63 18.85
C ASN A 222 11.05 -13.71 18.14
N SER A 223 11.40 -13.20 16.96
CA SER A 223 10.53 -12.34 16.16
C SER A 223 9.68 -13.19 15.23
N VAL A 224 8.42 -12.81 15.07
CA VAL A 224 7.46 -13.42 14.14
C VAL A 224 6.77 -12.33 13.35
N THR A 225 6.66 -12.57 12.05
CA THR A 225 5.92 -11.71 11.13
C THR A 225 4.45 -12.11 11.12
N VAL A 226 3.58 -11.21 11.56
CA VAL A 226 2.13 -11.31 11.38
C VAL A 226 1.67 -10.41 10.26
N SER A 227 0.71 -10.90 9.47
CA SER A 227 0.28 -10.24 8.24
C SER A 227 -1.24 -10.14 8.16
N SER A 228 -1.76 -9.11 7.51
CA SER A 228 -3.19 -8.97 7.21
C SER A 228 -3.41 -8.21 5.91
N GLY A 229 -4.56 -8.45 5.28
CA GLY A 229 -4.93 -7.91 3.99
C GLY A 229 -5.75 -8.92 3.19
N PRO A 230 -6.10 -8.59 1.94
CA PRO A 230 -5.75 -7.37 1.23
C PRO A 230 -6.60 -6.16 1.63
N LEU A 231 -6.01 -4.97 1.62
CA LEU A 231 -6.71 -3.70 1.54
C LEU A 231 -6.74 -3.25 0.08
N GLN A 232 -7.93 -3.03 -0.47
CA GLN A 232 -8.05 -2.45 -1.81
C GLN A 232 -8.11 -0.94 -1.69
N VAL A 233 -7.07 -0.25 -2.18
CA VAL A 233 -7.03 1.22 -2.21
C VAL A 233 -7.32 1.70 -3.62
N THR A 234 -8.30 2.59 -3.72
CA THR A 234 -8.82 3.08 -4.98
C THR A 234 -8.81 4.58 -5.03
N ASP A 235 -8.64 5.07 -6.23
CA ASP A 235 -8.56 6.49 -6.51
C ASP A 235 -9.93 7.17 -6.71
N ARG A 236 -10.99 6.39 -6.96
CA ARG A 236 -12.31 6.93 -7.28
C ARG A 236 -12.97 7.60 -6.07
N GLY A 237 -12.74 8.89 -5.92
CA GLY A 237 -13.75 9.79 -5.36
C GLY A 237 -14.99 9.72 -6.25
N THR A 238 -16.02 9.01 -5.81
CA THR A 238 -17.34 9.03 -6.45
C THR A 238 -17.95 10.42 -6.29
N SER A 239 -17.56 11.36 -7.15
CA SER A 239 -18.39 12.51 -7.49
C SER A 239 -18.95 12.31 -8.88
N PHE A 240 -19.92 11.39 -8.99
CA PHE A 240 -20.89 11.46 -10.07
C PHE A 240 -21.98 12.43 -9.62
N ARG A 241 -21.86 13.67 -10.07
CA ARG A 241 -22.98 14.60 -10.24
C ARG A 241 -22.82 15.28 -11.59
#